data_AF-A0A2M7YX93-F1
#
_entry.id   AF-A0A2M7YX93-F1
#
_cell.length_a   1.000
_cell.length_b   1.000
_cell.length_c   1.000
_cell.angle_alpha   90.00
_cell.angle_beta   90.00
_cell.angle_gamma   90.00
#
_symmetry.space_group_name_H-M   'P 1'
#
loop_
_entity.id
_entity.type
_entity.pdbx_description
1 polymer ?
#
loop_
_entity_poly.entity_id
_entity_poly.type
_entity_poly.pdbx_seq_one_letter_code
_entity_poly.pdbx_strand_id
1 'polypeptide(L)'
;MAKHNRSAALKHPKIVAIETTADTLTSRAGLALFGRYLDNIGLGWFSDRWLGPVRKSKKGQSATECIRLILLFFIDGISRHLSYFDPLKEDAGYAATVERDPDDLLSSHAVKRFFGNFTQCRIWLLRKLLQEIFI
;
A
#
# COMPACT_ATOMS: atom_id res chain seq x y z
N MET A 1 -15.50 -38.77 -21.65
CA MET A 1 -16.27 -37.58 -21.24
C MET A 1 -16.84 -37.82 -19.84
N ALA A 2 -16.27 -37.19 -18.81
CA ALA A 2 -16.73 -37.34 -17.44
C ALA A 2 -18.00 -36.50 -17.20
N LYS A 3 -19.08 -37.14 -16.73
CA LYS A 3 -20.34 -36.48 -16.37
C LYS A 3 -20.13 -35.63 -15.12
N HIS A 4 -20.06 -34.30 -15.26
CA HIS A 4 -20.09 -33.39 -14.12
C HIS A 4 -21.49 -33.42 -13.47
N ASN A 5 -21.55 -33.93 -12.24
CA ASN A 5 -22.77 -34.12 -11.48
C ASN A 5 -23.24 -32.77 -10.89
N ARG A 6 -24.27 -32.15 -11.50
CA ARG A 6 -24.81 -30.82 -11.14
C ARG A 6 -25.51 -30.76 -9.78
N SER A 7 -25.73 -31.89 -9.11
CA SER A 7 -26.51 -31.98 -7.86
C SER A 7 -25.78 -31.46 -6.61
N ALA A 8 -24.46 -31.24 -6.67
CA ALA A 8 -23.71 -30.65 -5.55
C ALA A 8 -24.07 -29.17 -5.29
N ALA A 9 -24.54 -28.46 -6.31
CA ALA A 9 -24.84 -27.01 -6.24
C ALA A 9 -26.17 -26.67 -5.55
N LEU A 10 -27.01 -27.66 -5.20
CA LEU A 10 -28.36 -27.45 -4.64
C LEU A 10 -28.42 -27.50 -3.11
N LYS A 11 -27.31 -27.80 -2.42
CA LYS A 11 -27.28 -27.79 -0.95
C LYS A 11 -26.86 -26.40 -0.47
N HIS A 12 -27.83 -25.63 0.02
CA HIS A 12 -27.52 -24.38 0.71
C HIS A 12 -26.64 -24.68 1.93
N PRO A 13 -25.48 -24.04 2.07
CA PRO A 13 -24.66 -24.18 3.27
C PRO A 13 -25.48 -23.75 4.48
N LYS A 14 -25.59 -24.65 5.47
CA LYS A 14 -26.24 -24.35 6.75
C LYS A 14 -25.16 -23.87 7.71
N ILE A 15 -25.41 -22.76 8.41
CA ILE A 15 -24.53 -22.28 9.48
C ILE A 15 -24.54 -23.35 10.58
N VAL A 16 -23.37 -23.91 10.87
CA VAL A 16 -23.21 -24.95 11.89
C VAL A 16 -22.99 -24.33 13.27
N ALA A 17 -22.12 -23.31 13.36
CA ALA A 17 -21.79 -22.59 14.57
C ALA A 17 -21.33 -21.16 14.26
N ILE A 18 -21.41 -20.26 15.25
CA ILE A 18 -20.83 -18.92 15.21
C ILE A 18 -19.68 -18.92 16.23
N GLU A 19 -18.45 -18.80 15.74
CA GLU A 19 -17.23 -18.87 16.55
C GLU A 19 -16.38 -17.60 16.35
N THR A 20 -15.50 -17.32 17.31
CA THR A 20 -14.50 -16.25 17.18
C THR A 20 -13.38 -16.71 16.28
N THR A 21 -13.04 -15.92 15.26
CA THR A 21 -11.83 -16.16 14.46
C THR A 21 -10.61 -15.51 15.12
N ALA A 22 -9.47 -16.17 15.04
CA ALA A 22 -8.17 -15.61 15.35
C ALA A 22 -7.53 -14.90 14.14
N ASP A 23 -8.16 -14.96 12.96
CA ASP A 23 -7.66 -14.36 11.75
C ASP A 23 -7.76 -12.83 11.77
N THR A 24 -6.73 -12.17 11.24
CA THR A 24 -6.75 -10.72 11.02
C THR A 24 -7.57 -10.39 9.77
N LEU A 25 -8.79 -9.92 9.97
CA LEU A 25 -9.67 -9.51 8.87
C LEU A 25 -9.44 -8.04 8.51
N THR A 26 -9.48 -7.74 7.21
CA THR A 26 -9.31 -6.39 6.67
C THR A 26 -10.35 -6.10 5.59
N SER A 27 -11.00 -4.93 5.66
CA SER A 27 -11.89 -4.44 4.61
C SER A 27 -11.15 -3.81 3.43
N ARG A 28 -9.81 -3.73 3.49
CA ARG A 28 -8.96 -3.04 2.52
C ARG A 28 -8.30 -3.96 1.49
N ALA A 29 -8.78 -5.19 1.34
CA ALA A 29 -8.14 -6.22 0.50
C ALA A 29 -7.84 -5.77 -0.95
N GLY A 30 -8.62 -4.83 -1.50
CA GLY A 30 -8.36 -4.24 -2.82
C GLY A 30 -7.01 -3.52 -2.95
N LEU A 31 -6.44 -3.02 -1.85
CA LEU A 31 -5.13 -2.38 -1.85
C LEU A 31 -3.99 -3.35 -2.21
N ALA A 32 -4.13 -4.64 -1.92
CA ALA A 32 -3.10 -5.63 -2.25
C ALA A 32 -2.89 -5.72 -3.77
N LEU A 33 -3.98 -5.70 -4.55
CA LEU A 33 -3.93 -5.66 -6.01
C LEU A 33 -3.22 -4.40 -6.51
N PHE A 34 -3.53 -3.25 -5.92
CA PHE A 34 -2.90 -2.00 -6.31
C PHE A 34 -1.42 -1.95 -5.92
N GLY A 35 -1.06 -2.47 -4.74
CA GLY A 35 0.32 -2.60 -4.30
C GLY A 35 1.16 -3.40 -5.29
N ARG A 36 0.66 -4.57 -5.70
CA ARG A 36 1.31 -5.39 -6.74
C ARG A 36 1.35 -4.70 -8.10
N TYR A 37 0.31 -3.94 -8.47
CA TYR A 37 0.32 -3.15 -9.70
C TYR A 37 1.46 -2.11 -9.68
N LEU A 38 1.60 -1.35 -8.60
CA LEU A 38 2.70 -0.38 -8.43
C LEU A 38 4.08 -1.03 -8.52
N ASP A 39 4.23 -2.22 -7.94
CA ASP A 39 5.49 -2.96 -7.97
C ASP A 39 5.85 -3.43 -9.40
N ASN A 40 4.84 -3.73 -10.23
CA ASN A 40 5.04 -4.24 -11.60
C ASN A 40 5.21 -3.15 -12.67
N ILE A 41 4.65 -1.95 -12.49
CA ILE A 41 4.78 -0.85 -13.47
C ILE A 41 6.11 -0.09 -13.37
N GLY A 42 7.05 -0.57 -12.54
CA GLY A 42 8.38 0.02 -12.42
C GLY A 42 8.46 1.25 -11.51
N LEU A 43 7.47 1.47 -10.63
CA LEU A 43 7.47 2.59 -9.67
C LEU A 43 8.80 2.66 -8.91
N GLY A 44 9.33 1.52 -8.47
CA GLY A 44 10.59 1.45 -7.75
C GLY A 44 11.78 2.02 -8.53
N TRP A 45 11.91 1.65 -9.79
CA TRP A 45 13.00 2.13 -10.64
C TRP A 45 12.94 3.66 -10.83
N PHE A 46 11.77 4.20 -11.20
CA PHE A 46 11.60 5.64 -11.41
C PHE A 46 11.79 6.44 -10.12
N SER A 47 11.19 5.97 -9.02
CA SER A 47 11.27 6.65 -7.73
C SER A 47 12.69 6.70 -7.18
N ASP A 48 13.46 5.61 -7.24
CA ASP A 48 14.84 5.65 -6.81
C ASP A 48 15.73 6.48 -7.75
N ARG A 49 15.51 6.40 -9.07
CA ARG A 49 16.29 7.15 -10.06
C ARG A 49 16.13 8.66 -9.92
N TRP A 50 14.92 9.15 -9.64
CA TRP A 50 14.60 10.58 -9.60
C TRP A 50 14.53 11.14 -8.19
N LEU A 51 14.08 10.35 -7.22
CA LEU A 51 13.83 10.78 -5.85
C LEU A 51 14.71 10.07 -4.83
N GLY A 52 15.52 9.08 -5.22
CA GLY A 52 16.54 8.47 -4.35
C GLY A 52 17.46 9.49 -3.66
N PRO A 53 17.97 10.54 -4.36
CA PRO A 53 18.78 11.60 -3.74
C PRO A 53 18.03 12.48 -2.72
N VAL A 54 16.72 12.33 -2.57
CA VAL A 54 15.94 13.00 -1.50
C VAL A 54 16.36 12.47 -0.14
N ARG A 55 16.74 11.19 -0.07
CA ARG A 55 17.14 10.54 1.16
C ARG A 55 18.57 10.95 1.55
N LYS A 56 18.68 11.75 2.62
CA LYS A 56 19.99 12.19 3.16
C LYS A 56 20.82 11.06 3.80
N SER A 57 20.20 9.94 4.21
CA SER A 57 20.93 8.80 4.81
C SER A 57 20.24 7.46 4.55
N LYS A 58 21.00 6.36 4.47
CA LYS A 58 20.48 5.01 4.27
C LYS A 58 19.60 4.46 5.40
N LYS A 59 19.60 5.10 6.59
CA LYS A 59 18.85 4.63 7.78
C LYS A 59 17.33 4.86 7.69
N GLY A 60 16.86 5.73 6.80
CA GLY A 60 15.42 5.97 6.62
C GLY A 60 14.83 5.12 5.49
N GLN A 61 13.49 5.04 5.42
CA GLN A 61 12.79 4.38 4.31
C GLN A 61 13.24 4.93 2.94
N SER A 62 13.24 4.06 1.93
CA SER A 62 13.59 4.45 0.56
C SER A 62 12.55 5.42 -0.01
N ALA A 63 12.93 6.19 -1.02
CA ALA A 63 11.98 7.07 -1.71
C ALA A 63 10.86 6.25 -2.38
N THR A 64 11.20 5.07 -2.87
CA THR A 64 10.24 4.09 -3.40
C THR A 64 9.17 3.71 -2.39
N GLU A 65 9.56 3.21 -1.21
CA GLU A 65 8.59 2.77 -0.21
C GLU A 65 7.75 3.94 0.31
N CYS A 66 8.37 5.11 0.50
CA CYS A 66 7.65 6.34 0.81
C CYS A 66 6.52 6.61 -0.20
N ILE A 67 6.85 6.63 -1.50
CA ILE A 67 5.87 6.94 -2.55
C ILE A 67 4.83 5.82 -2.67
N ARG A 68 5.23 4.56 -2.59
CA ARG A 68 4.32 3.41 -2.65
C ARG A 68 3.26 3.50 -1.57
N LEU A 69 3.67 3.67 -0.31
CA LEU A 69 2.75 3.76 0.82
C LEU A 69 1.89 5.04 0.78
N ILE A 70 2.44 6.16 0.29
CA ILE A 70 1.66 7.40 0.09
C ILE A 70 0.57 7.21 -0.98
N LEU A 71 0.89 6.54 -2.10
CA LEU A 71 -0.09 6.24 -3.16
C LEU A 71 -1.17 5.28 -2.67
N LEU A 72 -0.79 4.24 -1.93
CA LEU A 72 -1.74 3.30 -1.32
C LEU A 72 -2.64 4.00 -0.29
N PHE A 73 -2.10 4.93 0.51
CA PHE A 73 -2.90 5.75 1.42
C PHE A 73 -3.93 6.62 0.68
N PHE A 74 -3.56 7.22 -0.46
CA PHE A 74 -4.50 8.01 -1.27
C PHE A 74 -5.63 7.17 -1.87
N ILE A 75 -5.36 5.91 -2.19
CA ILE A 75 -6.35 4.99 -2.75
C ILE A 75 -7.24 4.39 -1.66
N ASP A 76 -6.68 4.11 -0.48
CA ASP A 76 -7.46 3.66 0.68
C ASP A 76 -8.56 4.66 1.01
N GLY A 77 -8.24 5.95 1.01
CA GLY A 77 -9.22 7.04 1.02
C GLY A 77 -10.05 7.18 2.32
N ILE A 78 -9.87 6.29 3.30
CA ILE A 78 -10.59 6.31 4.59
C ILE A 78 -10.35 7.63 5.33
N SER A 79 -9.14 8.15 5.26
CA SER A 79 -8.77 9.43 5.85
C SER A 79 -7.84 10.20 4.93
N ARG A 80 -7.92 11.53 4.98
CA ARG A 80 -7.01 12.44 4.28
C ARG A 80 -6.04 13.14 5.23
N HIS A 81 -6.14 12.85 6.53
CA HIS A 81 -5.32 13.50 7.54
C HIS A 81 -3.96 12.83 7.63
N LEU A 82 -2.90 13.64 7.63
CA LEU A 82 -1.53 13.18 7.76
C LEU A 82 -1.26 12.44 9.08
N SER A 83 -1.98 12.79 10.16
CA SER A 83 -1.91 12.10 11.45
C SER A 83 -2.43 10.66 11.38
N TYR A 84 -3.22 10.30 10.37
CA TYR A 84 -3.77 8.95 10.24
C TYR A 84 -2.71 7.90 9.88
N PHE A 85 -1.52 8.31 9.44
CA PHE A 85 -0.40 7.39 9.25
C PHE A 85 0.07 6.74 10.56
N ASP A 86 -0.10 7.41 11.70
CA ASP A 86 0.34 6.87 13.00
C ASP A 86 -0.51 5.66 13.45
N PRO A 87 -1.86 5.70 13.48
CA PRO A 87 -2.66 4.51 13.74
C PRO A 87 -2.55 3.46 12.63
N LEU A 88 -2.33 3.88 11.38
CA LEU A 88 -2.15 2.95 10.26
C LEU A 88 -0.86 2.12 10.38
N LYS A 89 0.17 2.69 11.01
CA LYS A 89 1.41 1.99 11.31
C LYS A 89 1.24 0.87 12.34
N GLU A 90 0.28 1.02 13.26
CA GLU A 90 -0.02 0.02 14.30
C GLU A 90 -1.01 -1.07 13.81
N ASP A 91 -1.59 -0.88 12.62
CA ASP A 91 -2.59 -1.79 12.04
C ASP A 91 -1.93 -2.98 11.32
N ALA A 92 -1.89 -4.12 12.00
CA ALA A 92 -1.36 -5.37 11.43
C ALA A 92 -2.13 -5.83 10.18
N GLY A 93 -3.44 -5.56 10.09
CA GLY A 93 -4.25 -5.89 8.93
C GLY A 93 -3.86 -5.03 7.73
N TYR A 94 -3.57 -3.76 7.95
CA TYR A 94 -3.04 -2.89 6.91
C TYR A 94 -1.65 -3.34 6.43
N ALA A 95 -0.72 -3.60 7.36
CA ALA A 95 0.63 -4.08 7.04
C ALA A 95 0.60 -5.33 6.14
N ALA A 96 -0.23 -6.32 6.52
CA ALA A 96 -0.44 -7.53 5.74
C ALA A 96 -1.04 -7.24 4.35
N THR A 97 -1.99 -6.31 4.27
CA THR A 97 -2.63 -5.93 3.00
C THR A 97 -1.64 -5.28 2.03
N VAL A 98 -0.74 -4.43 2.52
CA VAL A 98 0.26 -3.75 1.68
C VAL A 98 1.50 -4.61 1.41
N GLU A 99 1.55 -5.83 1.95
CA GLU A 99 2.65 -6.79 1.81
C GLU A 99 3.98 -6.22 2.35
N ARG A 100 3.94 -5.59 3.53
CA ARG A 100 5.11 -5.01 4.21
C ARG A 100 5.14 -5.35 5.70
N ASP A 101 6.34 -5.31 6.26
CA ASP A 101 6.53 -5.42 7.70
C ASP A 101 5.98 -4.16 8.41
N PRO A 102 5.32 -4.29 9.57
CA PRO A 102 4.87 -3.14 10.36
C PRO A 102 5.97 -2.10 10.65
N ASP A 103 7.23 -2.52 10.79
CA ASP A 103 8.34 -1.60 11.05
C ASP A 103 8.65 -0.70 9.85
N ASP A 104 8.35 -1.19 8.64
CA ASP A 104 8.51 -0.48 7.37
C ASP A 104 7.32 0.43 7.04
N LEU A 105 6.27 0.48 7.85
CA LEU A 105 5.17 1.41 7.65
C LEU A 105 5.56 2.85 8.01
N LEU A 106 5.01 3.79 7.25
CA LEU A 106 5.26 5.22 7.43
C LEU A 106 4.48 5.77 8.63
N SER A 107 5.16 6.61 9.42
CA SER A 107 4.50 7.48 10.38
C SER A 107 4.21 8.85 9.79
N SER A 108 3.34 9.62 10.44
CA SER A 108 3.03 11.00 10.06
C SER A 108 4.30 11.87 9.98
N HIS A 109 5.24 11.64 10.90
CA HIS A 109 6.54 12.32 10.94
C HIS A 109 7.44 11.93 9.77
N ALA A 110 7.47 10.65 9.37
CA ALA A 110 8.24 10.19 8.23
C ALA A 110 7.75 10.85 6.93
N VAL A 111 6.43 10.92 6.73
CA VAL A 111 5.82 11.57 5.55
C VAL A 111 6.12 13.07 5.54
N LYS A 112 5.96 13.78 6.68
CA LYS A 112 6.34 15.20 6.81
C LYS A 112 7.79 15.43 6.42
N ARG A 113 8.70 14.61 6.93
CA ARG A 113 10.13 14.72 6.64
C ARG A 113 10.44 14.42 5.18
N PHE A 114 9.76 13.43 4.58
CA PHE A 114 9.95 13.10 3.17
C PHE A 114 9.62 14.29 2.28
N PHE A 115 8.41 14.86 2.40
CA PHE A 115 8.00 16.03 1.62
C PHE A 115 8.76 17.31 2.00
N GLY A 116 9.17 17.46 3.26
CA GLY A 116 9.99 18.60 3.70
C GLY A 116 11.37 18.68 3.02
N ASN A 117 11.82 17.62 2.37
CA ASN A 117 13.05 17.64 1.56
C ASN A 117 12.78 17.95 0.07
N PHE A 118 11.55 18.23 -0.35
CA PHE A 118 11.25 18.53 -1.75
C PHE A 118 11.57 19.99 -2.07
N THR A 119 12.42 20.17 -3.07
CA THR A 119 12.69 21.47 -3.71
C THR A 119 11.84 21.61 -4.97
N GLN A 120 11.79 22.81 -5.56
CA GLN A 120 11.03 23.04 -6.80
C GLN A 120 11.40 22.06 -7.93
N CYS A 121 12.70 21.76 -8.10
CA CYS A 121 13.16 20.76 -9.08
C CYS A 121 12.62 19.35 -8.75
N ARG A 122 12.54 18.98 -7.47
CA ARG A 122 12.02 17.67 -7.03
C ARG A 122 10.51 17.58 -7.20
N ILE A 123 9.78 18.68 -7.05
CA ILE A 123 8.34 18.75 -7.36
C ILE A 123 8.13 18.50 -8.86
N TRP A 124 8.98 19.07 -9.72
CA TRP A 124 8.93 18.80 -11.16
C TRP A 124 9.23 17.33 -11.47
N LEU A 125 10.22 16.72 -10.81
CA LEU A 125 10.53 15.29 -10.96
C LEU A 125 9.38 14.39 -10.46
N LEU A 126 8.73 14.74 -9.36
CA LEU A 126 7.54 14.02 -8.88
C LEU A 126 6.40 14.12 -9.90
N ARG A 127 6.17 15.30 -10.48
CA ARG A 127 5.18 15.46 -11.55
C ARG A 127 5.51 14.56 -12.74
N LYS A 128 6.79 14.49 -13.15
CA LYS A 128 7.23 13.60 -14.22
C LYS A 128 7.02 12.12 -13.87
N LEU A 129 7.32 11.73 -12.63
CA LEU A 129 7.01 10.39 -12.11
C LEU A 129 5.54 10.04 -12.23
N LEU A 130 4.66 10.94 -11.80
CA LEU A 130 3.22 10.70 -11.87
C LEU A 130 2.72 10.66 -13.33
N GLN A 131 3.30 11.46 -14.22
CA GLN A 131 2.97 11.41 -15.66
C GLN A 131 3.36 10.05 -16.25
N GLU A 132 4.62 9.63 -16.09
CA GLU A 132 5.12 8.40 -16.73
C GLU A 132 4.46 7.11 -16.22
N ILE A 133 3.95 7.15 -14.99
CA ILE A 133 3.32 5.99 -14.36
C ILE A 133 1.82 5.92 -14.67
N PHE A 134 1.14 7.06 -14.83
CA PHE A 134 -0.33 7.11 -14.91
C PHE A 134 -0.90 7.70 -16.20
N ILE A 135 -0.09 8.32 -17.08
CA ILE A 135 -0.52 9.03 -18.30
C ILE A 135 0.29 8.54 -19.50
#